data_AF-A0A7U9SP38-F1
#
_entry.id   AF-A0A7U9SP38-F1
#
_cell.length_a   1.000
_cell.length_b   1.000
_cell.length_c   1.000
_cell.angle_alpha   90.00
_cell.angle_beta   90.00
_cell.angle_gamma   90.00
#
_symmetry.space_group_name_H-M   'P 1'
#
loop_
_entity.id
_entity.type
_entity.pdbx_description
1 polymer ?
#
loop_
_entity_poly.entity_id
_entity_poly.type
_entity_poly.pdbx_seq_one_letter_code
_entity_poly.pdbx_strand_id
1 'polypeptide(L)'
;MGTGKSFLSGCIARELIEGGHSVIYFSAAGLFETLSRNMFDYKNKDDALSFHEDIEACDLLIIDDLGTEYTKNFAPSVLFSLLNQRHLHKKSTIISTNLSLEDVRNRYSDRVFSRITTQYHICKFTGPDIRMYKKRLQNRK
;
A
#
# COMPACT_ATOMS: atom_id res chain seq x y z
N MET A 1 -6.79 -6.27 -11.94
CA MET A 1 -7.03 -5.65 -13.28
C MET A 1 -5.98 -4.59 -13.56
N GLY A 2 -5.36 -4.62 -14.75
CA GLY A 2 -4.32 -3.67 -15.20
C GLY A 2 -4.84 -2.33 -15.68
N THR A 3 -5.64 -1.64 -14.86
CA THR A 3 -6.29 -0.35 -15.19
C THR A 3 -5.40 0.88 -14.96
N GLY A 4 -4.14 0.70 -14.55
CA GLY A 4 -3.18 1.81 -14.38
C GLY A 4 -3.03 2.33 -12.94
N LYS A 5 -3.58 1.65 -11.93
CA LYS A 5 -3.42 2.03 -10.50
C LYS A 5 -1.95 2.18 -10.09
N SER A 6 -1.16 1.11 -10.24
CA SER A 6 0.28 1.11 -9.92
C SER A 6 1.09 2.06 -10.80
N PHE A 7 0.63 2.32 -12.03
CA PHE A 7 1.26 3.31 -12.90
C PHE A 7 1.05 4.73 -12.37
N LEU A 8 -0.18 5.07 -11.98
CA LEU A 8 -0.47 6.39 -11.41
C LEU A 8 0.30 6.61 -10.11
N SER A 9 0.32 5.63 -9.20
CA SER A 9 1.08 5.75 -7.95
C SER A 9 2.58 5.94 -8.23
N GLY A 10 3.14 5.26 -9.24
CA GLY A 10 4.51 5.48 -9.70
C GLY A 10 4.76 6.88 -10.26
N CYS A 11 3.82 7.44 -11.03
CA CYS A 11 3.92 8.83 -11.50
C CYS A 11 3.92 9.84 -10.34
N ILE A 12 3.02 9.66 -9.37
CA ILE A 12 2.96 10.51 -8.17
C ILE A 12 4.26 10.39 -7.35
N ALA A 13 4.75 9.17 -7.16
CA ALA A 13 6.01 8.93 -6.47
C ALA A 13 7.17 9.69 -7.11
N ARG A 14 7.29 9.59 -8.44
CA ARG A 14 8.35 10.27 -9.19
C ARG A 14 8.29 11.78 -9.00
N GLU A 15 7.12 12.39 -9.18
CA GLU A 15 6.95 13.84 -9.01
C GLU A 15 7.36 14.31 -7.61
N LEU A 16 6.96 13.56 -6.58
CA LEU A 16 7.32 13.88 -5.19
C LEU A 16 8.81 13.72 -4.90
N ILE A 17 9.44 12.67 -5.43
CA ILE A 17 10.89 12.46 -5.32
C ILE A 17 11.64 13.60 -6.01
N GLU A 18 11.21 14.00 -7.21
CA GLU A 18 11.79 15.14 -7.95
C GLU A 18 11.61 16.46 -7.19
N GLY A 19 10.53 16.60 -6.41
CA GLY A 19 10.30 17.69 -5.47
C GLY A 19 11.04 17.59 -4.13
N GLY A 20 11.90 16.59 -3.94
CA GLY A 20 12.70 16.40 -2.72
C GLY A 20 11.93 15.83 -1.53
N HIS A 21 10.79 15.18 -1.77
CA HIS A 21 9.99 14.54 -0.71
C HIS A 21 10.35 13.08 -0.56
N SER A 22 10.30 12.58 0.67
CA SER A 22 10.60 11.17 0.97
C SER A 22 9.41 10.28 0.58
N VAL A 23 9.66 9.30 -0.29
CA VAL A 23 8.64 8.34 -0.75
C VAL A 23 9.11 6.92 -0.50
N ILE A 24 8.27 6.13 0.17
CA ILE A 24 8.49 4.70 0.38
C ILE A 24 7.41 3.93 -0.40
N TYR A 25 7.84 2.98 -1.22
CA TYR A 25 6.97 2.16 -2.05
C TYR A 25 7.10 0.68 -1.67
N PHE A 26 5.98 0.04 -1.35
CA PHE A 26 5.91 -1.40 -1.16
C PHE A 26 4.71 -2.02 -1.89
N SER A 27 4.87 -3.27 -2.33
CA SER A 27 3.69 -4.13 -2.49
C SER A 27 3.14 -4.48 -1.11
N ALA A 28 1.83 -4.66 -0.97
CA ALA A 28 1.22 -5.02 0.30
C ALA A 28 1.81 -6.32 0.87
N ALA A 29 2.07 -7.30 0.00
CA ALA A 29 2.74 -8.54 0.36
C ALA A 29 4.15 -8.30 0.95
N GLY A 30 4.96 -7.48 0.28
CA GLY A 30 6.32 -7.16 0.74
C GLY A 30 6.32 -6.35 2.04
N LEU A 31 5.41 -5.37 2.16
CA LEU A 31 5.26 -4.59 3.39
C LEU A 31 4.94 -5.51 4.58
N PHE A 32 3.94 -6.39 4.43
CA PHE A 32 3.51 -7.25 5.54
C PHE A 32 4.52 -8.34 5.85
N GLU A 33 5.26 -8.83 4.86
CA GLU A 33 6.38 -9.73 5.10
C GLU A 33 7.47 -9.05 5.94
N THR A 34 7.87 -7.83 5.57
CA THR A 34 8.88 -7.06 6.32
C THR A 34 8.40 -6.74 7.74
N LEU A 35 7.17 -6.27 7.89
CA LEU A 35 6.58 -5.99 9.22
C LEU A 35 6.50 -7.26 10.07
N SER A 36 6.10 -8.39 9.49
CA SER A 36 6.02 -9.66 10.22
C SER A 36 7.41 -10.11 10.68
N ARG A 37 8.42 -10.08 9.79
CA ARG A 37 9.80 -10.45 10.15
C ARG A 37 10.33 -9.60 11.30
N ASN A 38 10.12 -8.29 11.24
CA ASN A 38 10.56 -7.34 12.26
C ASN A 38 9.88 -7.55 13.63
N MET A 39 8.65 -8.08 13.68
CA MET A 39 7.98 -8.42 14.93
C MET A 39 8.53 -9.68 15.61
N PHE A 40 9.08 -10.64 14.85
CA PHE A 40 9.54 -11.94 15.38
C PHE A 40 11.06 -12.04 15.53
N ASP A 41 11.85 -11.21 14.85
CA ASP A 41 13.30 -11.26 14.91
C ASP A 41 13.87 -10.40 16.05
N TYR A 42 14.03 -11.02 17.22
CA TYR A 42 14.60 -10.38 18.41
C TYR A 42 16.09 -10.03 18.29
N LYS A 43 16.81 -10.54 17.27
CA LYS A 43 18.25 -10.30 17.12
C LYS A 43 18.59 -8.97 16.44
N ASN A 44 17.69 -8.43 15.63
CA ASN A 44 17.91 -7.20 14.85
C ASN A 44 16.89 -6.11 15.23
N LYS A 45 16.74 -5.85 16.53
CA LYS A 45 15.76 -4.86 17.03
C LYS A 45 16.01 -3.45 16.50
N ASP A 46 17.27 -3.04 16.37
CA ASP A 46 17.62 -1.68 15.92
C ASP A 46 17.26 -1.47 14.43
N ASP A 47 17.46 -2.48 13.59
CA ASP A 47 17.06 -2.44 12.17
C ASP A 47 15.52 -2.45 12.02
N ALA A 48 14.83 -3.21 12.86
CA ALA A 48 13.37 -3.22 12.88
C ALA A 48 12.78 -1.86 13.31
N LEU A 49 13.38 -1.22 14.31
CA LEU A 49 13.00 0.11 14.80
C LEU A 49 13.21 1.17 13.72
N SER A 50 14.39 1.21 13.10
CA SER A 50 14.69 2.19 12.05
C SER A 50 13.74 2.06 10.86
N PHE A 51 13.43 0.84 10.42
CA PHE A 51 12.46 0.61 9.36
C PHE A 51 11.06 1.13 9.70
N HIS A 52 10.61 0.92 10.95
CA HIS A 52 9.33 1.43 11.41
C HIS A 52 9.31 2.96 11.44
N GLU A 53 10.38 3.59 11.92
CA GLU A 53 10.54 5.04 11.95
C GLU A 53 10.53 5.63 10.54
N ASP A 54 11.23 5.03 9.58
CA ASP A 54 11.24 5.46 8.18
C ASP A 54 9.84 5.43 7.56
N ILE A 55 9.10 4.33 7.80
CA ILE A 55 7.73 4.18 7.31
C ILE A 55 6.79 5.19 7.94
N GLU A 56 6.95 5.53 9.21
CA GLU A 56 6.09 6.51 9.88
C GLU A 56 6.47 7.94 9.50
N ALA A 57 7.75 8.23 9.28
CA ALA A 57 8.28 9.56 9.01
C ALA A 57 8.20 9.97 7.52
N CYS A 58 8.23 9.03 6.58
CA CYS A 58 8.21 9.36 5.15
C CYS A 58 6.98 10.17 4.73
N ASP A 59 7.15 11.11 3.81
CA ASP A 59 6.10 12.04 3.37
C ASP A 59 4.97 11.31 2.63
N LEU A 60 5.33 10.33 1.79
CA LEU A 60 4.39 9.45 1.12
C LEU A 60 4.77 7.97 1.30
N LEU A 61 3.81 7.18 1.81
CA LEU A 61 3.86 5.73 1.77
C LEU A 61 2.92 5.22 0.69
N ILE A 62 3.41 4.35 -0.19
CA ILE A 62 2.60 3.68 -1.21
C ILE A 62 2.51 2.20 -0.87
N ILE A 63 1.28 1.72 -0.67
CA ILE A 63 0.93 0.32 -0.46
C ILE A 63 0.22 -0.18 -1.71
N ASP A 64 0.94 -0.88 -2.58
CA ASP A 64 0.42 -1.35 -3.86
C ASP A 64 -0.18 -2.76 -3.76
N ASP A 65 -1.27 -2.99 -4.52
CA ASP A 65 -1.97 -4.28 -4.59
C ASP A 65 -2.36 -4.87 -3.21
N LEU A 66 -2.92 -4.05 -2.32
CA LEU A 66 -3.52 -4.50 -1.06
C LEU A 66 -4.57 -5.59 -1.33
N GLY A 67 -4.38 -6.75 -0.72
CA GLY A 67 -5.18 -7.96 -0.92
C GLY A 67 -4.45 -9.08 -1.66
N THR A 68 -3.22 -8.88 -2.12
CA THR A 68 -2.40 -9.95 -2.71
C THR A 68 -1.47 -10.64 -1.71
N GLU A 69 -1.37 -10.13 -0.48
CA GLU A 69 -0.57 -10.75 0.57
C GLU A 69 -1.06 -12.17 0.89
N TYR A 70 -0.10 -13.06 1.14
CA TYR A 70 -0.37 -14.46 1.48
C TYR A 70 0.27 -14.75 2.83
N THR A 71 -0.27 -14.17 3.90
CA THR A 71 0.30 -14.31 5.24
C THR A 71 -0.78 -14.69 6.24
N LYS A 72 -0.77 -15.97 6.67
CA LYS A 72 -1.59 -16.46 7.80
C LYS A 72 -1.30 -15.72 9.13
N ASN A 73 -0.17 -15.01 9.21
CA ASN A 73 0.34 -14.41 10.44
C ASN A 73 0.22 -12.88 10.47
N PHE A 74 -0.26 -12.23 9.41
CA PHE A 74 -0.43 -10.78 9.45
C PHE A 74 -1.69 -10.41 10.25
N ALA A 75 -1.50 -9.66 11.34
CA ALA A 75 -2.60 -9.19 12.15
C ALA A 75 -3.17 -7.89 11.54
N PRO A 76 -4.47 -7.81 11.21
CA PRO A 76 -5.08 -6.58 10.72
C PRO A 76 -4.92 -5.36 11.64
N SER A 77 -4.64 -5.60 12.93
CA SER A 77 -4.27 -4.57 13.89
C SER A 77 -3.01 -3.80 13.49
N VAL A 78 -2.03 -4.45 12.85
CA VAL A 78 -0.79 -3.82 12.39
C VAL A 78 -1.09 -2.82 11.27
N LEU A 79 -1.89 -3.21 10.28
CA LEU A 79 -2.33 -2.30 9.22
C LEU A 79 -3.10 -1.12 9.82
N PHE A 80 -4.04 -1.40 10.74
CA PHE A 80 -4.80 -0.34 11.40
C PHE A 80 -3.88 0.65 12.13
N SER A 81 -2.93 0.16 12.92
CA SER A 81 -1.97 1.00 13.64
C SER A 81 -1.15 1.85 12.69
N LEU A 82 -0.60 1.26 11.63
CA LEU A 82 0.17 1.97 10.60
C LEU A 82 -0.63 3.12 9.97
N LEU A 83 -1.85 2.84 9.49
CA LEU A 83 -2.70 3.85 8.87
C LEU A 83 -3.08 4.96 9.87
N ASN A 84 -3.32 4.60 11.12
CA ASN A 84 -3.67 5.54 12.16
C ASN A 84 -2.49 6.45 12.55
N GLN A 85 -1.29 5.90 12.72
CA GLN A 85 -0.09 6.71 13.03
C GLN A 85 0.20 7.71 11.91
N ARG A 86 0.22 7.25 10.66
CA ARG A 86 0.44 8.16 9.53
C ARG A 86 -0.60 9.27 9.45
N HIS A 87 -1.87 8.96 9.74
CA HIS A 87 -2.92 9.97 9.83
C HIS A 87 -2.66 10.99 10.96
N LEU A 88 -2.32 10.52 12.17
CA LEU A 88 -2.01 11.39 13.31
C LEU A 88 -0.82 12.32 13.03
N HIS A 89 0.21 11.80 12.36
CA HIS A 89 1.39 12.54 11.95
C HIS A 89 1.21 13.36 10.66
N LYS A 90 -0.02 13.39 10.09
CA LYS A 90 -0.36 14.08 8.84
C LYS A 90 0.53 13.67 7.65
N LYS A 91 0.94 12.40 7.61
CA LYS A 91 1.73 11.81 6.53
C LYS A 91 0.83 11.13 5.51
N SER A 92 1.14 11.29 4.22
CA SER A 92 0.26 10.87 3.12
C SER A 92 0.41 9.39 2.82
N THR A 93 -0.69 8.70 2.49
CA THR A 93 -0.64 7.28 2.11
C THR A 93 -1.46 7.04 0.86
N ILE A 94 -0.90 6.33 -0.12
CA ILE A 94 -1.64 5.82 -1.27
C ILE A 94 -1.80 4.32 -1.11
N ILE A 95 -3.04 3.85 -1.19
CA ILE A 95 -3.38 2.43 -1.16
C ILE A 95 -4.00 2.07 -2.50
N SER A 96 -3.40 1.09 -3.16
CA SER A 96 -3.90 0.50 -4.40
C SER A 96 -4.45 -0.88 -4.09
N THR A 97 -5.65 -1.20 -4.59
CA THR A 97 -6.28 -2.51 -4.35
C THR A 97 -7.18 -2.91 -5.51
N ASN A 98 -7.37 -4.22 -5.69
CA ASN A 98 -8.41 -4.80 -6.55
C ASN A 98 -9.60 -5.33 -5.75
N LEU A 99 -9.58 -5.19 -4.42
CA LEU A 99 -10.66 -5.60 -3.52
C LEU A 99 -11.83 -4.61 -3.58
N SER A 100 -13.05 -5.11 -3.38
CA SER A 100 -14.17 -4.24 -3.05
C SER A 100 -14.03 -3.73 -1.61
N LEU A 101 -14.77 -2.67 -1.26
CA LEU A 101 -14.78 -2.17 0.12
C LEU A 101 -15.32 -3.23 1.10
N GLU A 102 -16.24 -4.08 0.66
CA GLU A 102 -16.75 -5.21 1.43
C GLU A 102 -15.66 -6.26 1.66
N ASP A 103 -14.89 -6.59 0.63
CA ASP A 103 -13.75 -7.51 0.77
C ASP A 103 -12.68 -6.96 1.72
N VAL A 104 -12.41 -5.65 1.66
CA VAL A 104 -11.51 -4.96 2.61
C VAL A 104 -12.01 -5.11 4.04
N ARG A 105 -13.32 -4.90 4.27
CA ARG A 105 -13.95 -5.09 5.58
C ARG A 105 -13.80 -6.52 6.10
N ASN A 106 -14.15 -7.49 5.26
CA ASN A 106 -14.11 -8.90 5.60
C ASN A 106 -12.69 -9.41 5.85
N ARG A 107 -11.70 -8.84 5.14
CA ARG A 107 -10.30 -9.26 5.25
C ARG A 107 -9.54 -8.57 6.37
N TYR A 108 -9.75 -7.27 6.59
CA TYR A 108 -8.91 -6.47 7.50
C TYR A 108 -9.64 -5.90 8.72
N SER A 109 -10.92 -6.25 8.95
CA SER A 109 -11.79 -5.75 10.02
C SER A 109 -12.55 -4.46 9.74
N ASP A 110 -13.65 -4.29 10.50
CA ASP A 110 -14.47 -3.07 10.55
C ASP A 110 -13.64 -1.81 10.85
N ARG A 111 -12.58 -1.93 11.65
CA ARG A 111 -11.75 -0.78 12.04
C ARG A 111 -10.93 -0.26 10.87
N VAL A 112 -10.33 -1.15 10.08
CA VAL A 112 -9.59 -0.77 8.87
C VAL A 112 -10.54 -0.22 7.82
N PHE A 113 -11.70 -0.87 7.62
CA PHE A 113 -12.73 -0.39 6.71
C PHE A 113 -13.21 1.04 7.08
N SER A 114 -13.55 1.27 8.35
CA SER A 114 -13.96 2.59 8.83
C SER A 114 -12.87 3.64 8.61
N ARG A 115 -11.61 3.29 8.90
CA ARG A 115 -10.46 4.18 8.68
C ARG A 115 -10.31 4.57 7.21
N ILE A 116 -10.34 3.60 6.30
CA ILE A 116 -10.19 3.84 4.86
C ILE A 116 -11.35 4.71 4.35
N THR A 117 -12.59 4.37 4.71
CA THR A 117 -13.77 5.07 4.18
C THR A 117 -13.96 6.48 4.73
N THR A 118 -13.42 6.79 5.91
CA THR A 118 -13.57 8.11 6.55
C THR A 118 -12.39 9.04 6.32
N GLN A 119 -11.19 8.51 6.08
CA GLN A 119 -9.95 9.31 6.04
C GLN A 119 -9.27 9.37 4.68
N TYR A 120 -9.70 8.57 3.72
CA TYR A 120 -9.12 8.52 2.39
C TYR A 120 -10.12 8.97 1.33
N HIS A 121 -9.59 9.59 0.28
CA HIS A 121 -10.36 9.85 -0.93
C HIS A 121 -10.34 8.60 -1.80
N ILE A 122 -11.52 7.99 -2.01
CA ILE A 122 -11.65 6.76 -2.77
C ILE A 122 -11.75 7.09 -4.27
N CYS A 123 -10.71 6.71 -5.02
CA CYS A 123 -10.67 6.87 -6.47
C CYS A 123 -10.97 5.53 -7.16
N LYS A 124 -12.13 5.43 -7.83
CA LYS A 124 -12.51 4.21 -8.56
C LYS A 124 -11.86 4.19 -9.94
N PHE A 125 -11.02 3.19 -10.19
CA PHE A 125 -10.43 2.95 -11.51
C PHE A 125 -11.31 1.99 -12.31
N THR A 126 -11.95 2.51 -13.34
CA THR A 126 -12.71 1.73 -14.32
C THR A 126 -12.06 1.81 -15.70
N GLY A 127 -12.10 0.73 -16.46
CA GLY A 127 -11.60 0.72 -17.83
C GLY A 127 -11.11 -0.66 -18.26
N PRO A 128 -10.79 -0.83 -19.56
CA PRO A 128 -10.22 -2.06 -20.07
C PRO A 128 -8.84 -2.31 -19.48
N ASP A 129 -8.43 -3.58 -19.42
CA ASP A 129 -7.08 -3.94 -18.99
C ASP A 129 -6.04 -3.45 -20.03
N ILE A 130 -5.25 -2.46 -19.63
CA ILE A 130 -4.24 -1.82 -20.49
C ILE A 130 -3.15 -2.84 -20.88
N ARG A 131 -2.86 -3.81 -20.01
CA ARG A 131 -1.87 -4.87 -20.29
C ARG A 131 -2.36 -5.76 -21.43
N MET A 132 -3.66 -6.06 -21.48
CA MET A 132 -4.27 -6.80 -22.60
C MET A 132 -4.29 -6.01 -23.90
N TYR A 133 -4.55 -4.71 -23.83
CA TYR A 133 -4.49 -3.84 -25.01
C TYR A 133 -3.08 -3.79 -25.63
N LYS A 134 -2.04 -3.62 -24.81
CA LYS A 134 -0.63 -3.62 -25.28
C LYS A 134 -0.24 -4.95 -25.93
N LYS A 135 -0.64 -6.09 -25.34
CA LYS A 135 -0.34 -7.42 -25.90
C LYS A 135 -1.00 -7.64 -27.26
N ARG A 136 -2.25 -7.18 -27.46
CA ARG A 136 -2.95 -7.24 -28.75
C ARG A 136 -2.29 -6.41 -29.83
N LEU A 137 -1.71 -5.25 -29.49
CA LEU A 137 -0.97 -4.41 -30.43
C LEU A 137 0.37 -5.01 -30.84
N GLN A 138 1.07 -5.68 -29.93
CA GLN A 138 2.33 -6.35 -30.22
C GLN A 138 2.15 -7.55 -31.16
N ASN A 139 1.08 -8.32 -30.99
CA ASN A 139 0.77 -9.48 -31.85
C ASN A 139 0.23 -9.12 -33.25
N ARG A 140 0.08 -7.83 -33.56
CA ARG A 140 -0.35 -7.32 -34.87
C ARG A 140 0.83 -6.87 -35.75
N LYS A 141 2.05 -6.90 -35.22
CA LYS A 141 3.29 -6.70 -35.97
C LYS A 141 3.90 -8.05 -36.30
#